data_AF-A0A923D669-F1
#
_entry.id   AF-A0A923D669-F1
#
_cell.length_a   1.000
_cell.length_b   1.000
_cell.length_c   1.000
_cell.angle_alpha   90.00
_cell.angle_beta   90.00
_cell.angle_gamma   90.00
#
_symmetry.space_group_name_H-M   'P 1'
#
loop_
_entity.id
_entity.type
_entity.pdbx_description
1 polymer ?
#
loop_
_entity_poly.entity_id
_entity_poly.type
_entity_poly.pdbx_seq_one_letter_code
_entity_poly.pdbx_strand_id
1 'polypeptide(L)'
;VFYTSDGRDIEMSVASTKAFYSQIVAGHILSLYLAQMLRTLSDEEVAAELENLEQAPVLMKMVLDQKEAIRRSVLDHAGKRKDWAVVGSGPNKAAADEIRIKLSELCYKTISSDVVENKKHIDLSAEPLIIVCAAGAPETVTGDIVKDVAIFKAHKAGVIVFADEDEGRFDPIADAVIAIPRAQQPLPVILNAVAGHLWGYYAACKIDEEALFFRRFRSRLNMTFTDAGRQHASFYEKIADRQFRRIIKEFSTSLYERLAGGGFSLSGVGTISELVLLLKYAVGKIPLEDFWQDFPDETLSPIDRLDACLAHAIDELSRPIDTIRHQAKTVTVGTSRKEQPLEGIVFELLKDLGVSLRLLAGKNILAIRNVQPAIAAIRGYTLYAVNNLDQEGNPQDASTIAIRQRGGVALQMKSRVEQANLLMGAKKTIVGTGHVYLGRGKTDGAPIMIVPLLGEGAGVKKLLLIHIRYNESLSRPEKIAVLGYRFNDLRNLINEYNLPWDDRYLESIPLEALFSEPVEIVAGQIKSTLAATQP
;
A
#
# COMPACT_ATOMS: atom_id res chain seq x y z
N VAL A 1 -3.40 -45.45 14.06
CA VAL A 1 -3.44 -44.25 13.20
C VAL A 1 -4.55 -44.46 12.19
N PHE A 2 -5.51 -43.53 12.10
CA PHE A 2 -6.62 -43.60 11.15
C PHE A 2 -6.43 -42.47 10.13
N TYR A 3 -6.14 -42.83 8.88
CA TYR A 3 -5.95 -41.87 7.79
C TYR A 3 -7.29 -41.50 7.16
N THR A 4 -7.49 -40.21 6.86
CA THR A 4 -8.75 -39.69 6.30
C THR A 4 -8.70 -39.43 4.78
N SER A 5 -7.56 -39.68 4.15
CA SER A 5 -7.32 -39.53 2.70
C SER A 5 -6.15 -40.42 2.28
N ASP A 6 -6.08 -40.78 1.00
CA ASP A 6 -4.97 -41.52 0.39
C ASP A 6 -3.72 -40.65 0.09
N GLY A 7 -3.80 -39.34 0.39
CA GLY A 7 -2.71 -38.38 0.25
C GLY A 7 -2.46 -37.90 -1.18
N ARG A 8 -3.20 -38.39 -2.18
CA ARG A 8 -3.09 -37.91 -3.58
C ARG A 8 -3.80 -36.58 -3.78
N ASP A 9 -4.83 -36.34 -2.97
CA ASP A 9 -5.59 -35.11 -2.97
C ASP A 9 -4.97 -34.09 -2.00
N ILE A 10 -3.94 -33.38 -2.43
CA ILE A 10 -3.29 -32.34 -1.62
C ILE A 10 -4.26 -31.17 -1.41
N GLU A 11 -4.36 -30.65 -0.19
CA GLU A 11 -5.07 -29.41 0.11
C GLU A 11 -4.11 -28.23 -0.01
N MET A 12 -4.33 -27.37 -1.01
CA MET A 12 -3.43 -26.25 -1.30
C MET A 12 -3.86 -24.95 -0.63
N SER A 13 -5.17 -24.79 -0.38
CA SER A 13 -5.75 -23.63 0.29
C SER A 13 -5.34 -23.61 1.76
N VAL A 14 -5.09 -22.41 2.30
CA VAL A 14 -4.88 -22.21 3.74
C VAL A 14 -6.16 -22.57 4.52
N ALA A 15 -7.31 -22.12 4.03
CA ALA A 15 -8.59 -22.49 4.60
C ALA A 15 -8.92 -23.94 4.21
N SER A 16 -8.77 -24.85 5.19
CA SER A 16 -9.11 -26.27 5.07
C SER A 16 -10.60 -26.48 4.81
N THR A 17 -10.96 -27.46 3.99
CA THR A 17 -12.34 -27.77 3.56
C THR A 17 -12.60 -29.27 3.62
N LYS A 18 -12.03 -30.05 2.69
CA LYS A 18 -12.22 -31.50 2.62
C LYS A 18 -11.71 -32.24 3.85
N ALA A 19 -10.67 -31.73 4.52
CA ALA A 19 -10.18 -32.33 5.74
C ALA A 19 -11.27 -32.36 6.83
N PHE A 20 -12.05 -31.28 6.97
CA PHE A 20 -13.16 -31.21 7.93
C PHE A 20 -14.20 -32.31 7.66
N TYR A 21 -14.68 -32.43 6.42
CA TYR A 21 -15.66 -33.47 6.07
C TYR A 21 -15.13 -34.88 6.33
N SER A 22 -13.89 -35.13 5.93
CA SER A 22 -13.24 -36.44 6.12
C SER A 22 -13.04 -36.78 7.60
N GLN A 23 -12.81 -35.78 8.45
CA GLN A 23 -12.67 -35.96 9.90
C GLN A 23 -14.01 -36.28 10.57
N ILE A 24 -15.11 -35.68 10.12
CA ILE A 24 -16.46 -36.04 10.60
C ILE A 24 -16.78 -37.49 10.23
N VAL A 25 -16.54 -37.90 8.99
CA VAL A 25 -16.75 -39.29 8.53
C VAL A 25 -15.87 -40.26 9.31
N ALA A 26 -14.58 -39.98 9.46
CA ALA A 26 -13.66 -40.84 10.21
C ALA A 26 -14.04 -40.95 11.69
N GLY A 27 -14.47 -39.85 12.31
CA GLY A 27 -14.98 -39.86 13.68
C GLY A 27 -16.24 -40.72 13.82
N HIS A 28 -17.14 -40.66 12.85
CA HIS A 28 -18.35 -41.48 12.84
C HIS A 28 -18.03 -42.97 12.66
N ILE A 29 -17.17 -43.34 11.69
CA ILE A 29 -16.72 -44.72 11.50
C ILE A 29 -16.07 -45.27 12.78
N LEU A 30 -15.23 -44.46 13.45
CA LEU A 30 -14.65 -44.86 14.73
C LEU A 30 -15.72 -45.09 15.80
N SER A 31 -16.75 -44.26 15.88
CA SER A 31 -17.86 -44.46 16.81
C SER A 31 -18.66 -45.73 16.52
N LEU A 32 -18.91 -46.05 15.24
CA LEU A 32 -19.61 -47.27 14.84
C LEU A 32 -18.80 -48.52 15.18
N TYR A 33 -17.47 -48.48 14.96
CA TYR A 33 -16.57 -49.55 15.39
C TYR A 33 -16.64 -49.78 16.90
N LEU A 34 -16.61 -48.71 17.71
CA LEU A 34 -16.74 -48.82 19.16
C LEU A 34 -18.12 -49.35 19.57
N ALA A 35 -19.19 -48.88 18.92
CA ALA A 35 -20.56 -49.36 19.18
C ALA A 35 -20.71 -50.86 18.87
N GLN A 36 -20.12 -51.33 17.77
CA GLN A 36 -20.07 -52.74 17.40
C GLN A 36 -19.30 -53.56 18.44
N MET A 37 -18.11 -53.10 18.84
CA MET A 37 -17.30 -53.76 19.88
C MET A 37 -18.03 -53.86 21.23
N LEU A 38 -18.75 -52.81 21.61
CA LEU A 38 -19.51 -52.73 22.86
C LEU A 38 -20.90 -53.38 22.75
N ARG A 39 -21.29 -53.84 21.56
CA ARG A 39 -22.61 -54.42 21.26
C ARG A 39 -23.78 -53.51 21.63
N THR A 40 -23.60 -52.20 21.47
CA THR A 40 -24.66 -51.22 21.69
C THR A 40 -25.52 -50.98 20.45
N LEU A 41 -25.02 -51.39 19.27
CA LEU A 41 -25.75 -51.45 18.00
C LEU A 41 -25.63 -52.85 17.41
N SER A 42 -26.64 -53.31 16.67
CA SER A 42 -26.58 -54.55 15.89
C SER A 42 -25.73 -54.38 14.63
N ASP A 43 -25.27 -55.49 14.03
CA ASP A 43 -24.50 -55.43 12.79
C ASP A 43 -25.34 -54.84 11.63
N GLU A 44 -26.66 -55.06 11.64
CA GLU A 44 -27.59 -54.47 10.69
C GLU A 44 -27.73 -52.94 10.88
N GLU A 45 -27.78 -52.47 12.13
CA GLU A 45 -27.81 -51.03 12.44
C GLU A 45 -26.49 -50.35 12.02
N VAL A 46 -25.35 -50.99 12.27
CA VAL A 46 -24.03 -50.51 11.82
C VAL A 46 -23.95 -50.46 10.30
N ALA A 47 -24.43 -51.50 9.60
CA ALA A 47 -24.46 -51.52 8.14
C ALA A 47 -25.33 -50.40 7.56
N ALA A 48 -26.49 -50.13 8.15
CA ALA A 48 -27.38 -49.04 7.72
C ALA A 48 -26.72 -47.65 7.89
N GLU A 49 -25.98 -47.42 8.98
CA GLU A 49 -25.23 -46.18 9.17
C GLU A 49 -24.07 -46.02 8.18
N LEU A 50 -23.40 -47.12 7.81
CA LEU A 50 -22.37 -47.10 6.77
C LEU A 50 -22.98 -46.79 5.39
N GLU A 51 -24.11 -47.40 5.03
CA GLU A 51 -24.84 -47.11 3.79
C GLU A 51 -25.29 -45.65 3.73
N ASN A 52 -25.70 -45.07 4.86
CA ASN A 52 -25.99 -43.64 4.97
C ASN A 52 -24.73 -42.81 4.68
N LEU A 53 -23.58 -43.10 5.31
CA LEU A 53 -22.33 -42.39 5.05
C LEU A 53 -21.88 -42.46 3.58
N GLU A 54 -22.12 -43.59 2.90
CA GLU A 54 -21.80 -43.75 1.47
C GLU A 54 -22.57 -42.79 0.55
N GLN A 55 -23.70 -42.22 1.01
CA GLN A 55 -24.47 -41.21 0.26
C GLN A 55 -23.79 -39.84 0.24
N ALA A 56 -22.83 -39.57 1.13
CA ALA A 56 -22.24 -38.24 1.31
C ALA A 56 -21.74 -37.61 0.00
N PRO A 57 -20.96 -38.29 -0.88
CA PRO A 57 -20.44 -37.67 -2.09
C PRO A 57 -21.54 -37.21 -3.07
N VAL A 58 -22.63 -37.98 -3.19
CA VAL A 58 -23.76 -37.66 -4.08
C VAL A 58 -24.50 -36.43 -3.54
N LEU A 59 -24.81 -36.41 -2.25
CA LEU A 59 -25.53 -35.31 -1.61
C LEU A 59 -24.68 -34.02 -1.58
N MET A 60 -23.36 -34.14 -1.34
CA MET A 60 -22.44 -33.00 -1.44
C MET A 60 -22.44 -32.42 -2.86
N LYS A 61 -22.45 -33.27 -3.89
CA LYS A 61 -22.53 -32.82 -5.27
C LYS A 61 -23.82 -32.05 -5.57
N MET A 62 -24.96 -32.51 -5.05
CA MET A 62 -26.24 -31.79 -5.18
C MET A 62 -26.18 -30.39 -4.56
N VAL A 63 -25.49 -30.20 -3.42
CA VAL A 63 -25.26 -28.87 -2.83
C VAL A 63 -24.35 -28.02 -3.73
N LEU A 64 -23.25 -28.60 -4.24
CA LEU A 64 -22.31 -27.90 -5.11
C LEU A 64 -22.94 -27.47 -6.45
N ASP A 65 -23.88 -28.25 -6.99
CA ASP A 65 -24.60 -27.91 -8.23
C ASP A 65 -25.52 -26.68 -8.05
N GLN A 66 -25.86 -26.30 -6.80
CA GLN A 66 -26.61 -25.09 -6.46
C GLN A 66 -25.74 -23.83 -6.36
N LYS A 67 -24.48 -23.87 -6.82
CA LYS A 67 -23.52 -22.76 -6.70
C LYS A 67 -24.03 -21.39 -7.15
N GLU A 68 -24.85 -21.31 -8.19
CA GLU A 68 -25.37 -20.03 -8.68
C GLU A 68 -26.43 -19.43 -7.75
N ALA A 69 -27.25 -20.26 -7.10
CA ALA A 69 -28.22 -19.81 -6.12
C ALA A 69 -27.51 -19.27 -4.86
N ILE A 70 -26.50 -20.00 -4.37
CA ILE A 70 -25.65 -19.58 -3.26
C ILE A 70 -24.91 -18.28 -3.61
N ARG A 71 -24.33 -18.20 -4.80
CA ARG A 71 -23.67 -16.98 -5.29
C ARG A 71 -24.64 -15.79 -5.33
N ARG A 72 -25.86 -15.98 -5.79
CA ARG A 72 -26.89 -14.92 -5.83
C ARG A 72 -27.22 -14.41 -4.43
N SER A 73 -27.43 -15.32 -3.47
CA SER A 73 -27.64 -14.95 -2.06
C SER A 73 -26.50 -14.08 -1.51
N VAL A 74 -25.24 -14.41 -1.81
CA VAL A 74 -24.11 -13.58 -1.42
C VAL A 74 -24.18 -12.18 -2.05
N LEU A 75 -24.40 -12.10 -3.37
CA LEU A 75 -24.46 -10.82 -4.09
C LEU A 75 -25.55 -9.90 -3.53
N ASP A 76 -26.68 -10.48 -3.14
CA ASP A 76 -27.83 -9.74 -2.65
C ASP A 76 -27.70 -9.31 -1.19
N HIS A 77 -26.91 -10.00 -0.36
CA HIS A 77 -26.93 -9.81 1.10
C HIS A 77 -25.58 -9.51 1.77
N ALA A 78 -24.46 -10.08 1.29
CA ALA A 78 -23.18 -10.01 1.99
C ALA A 78 -22.66 -8.56 2.17
N GLY A 79 -22.81 -7.72 1.14
CA GLY A 79 -22.32 -6.33 1.17
C GLY A 79 -23.18 -5.36 2.00
N LYS A 80 -24.43 -5.71 2.31
CA LYS A 80 -25.41 -4.80 2.95
C LYS A 80 -25.23 -4.67 4.45
N ARG A 81 -24.55 -5.63 5.10
CA ARG A 81 -24.42 -5.72 6.55
C ARG A 81 -22.96 -5.86 6.95
N LYS A 82 -22.53 -5.01 7.89
CA LYS A 82 -21.16 -5.00 8.40
C LYS A 82 -20.88 -6.19 9.32
N ASP A 83 -21.78 -6.50 10.23
CA ASP A 83 -21.58 -7.55 11.24
C ASP A 83 -22.29 -8.83 10.84
N TRP A 84 -21.61 -9.97 10.97
CA TRP A 84 -22.13 -11.27 10.57
C TRP A 84 -22.09 -12.25 11.75
N ALA A 85 -23.03 -13.19 11.79
CA ALA A 85 -23.08 -14.29 12.74
C ALA A 85 -23.48 -15.59 12.04
N VAL A 86 -23.08 -16.72 12.61
CA VAL A 86 -23.51 -18.06 12.17
C VAL A 86 -24.13 -18.80 13.34
N VAL A 87 -25.28 -19.42 13.14
CA VAL A 87 -25.97 -20.15 14.20
C VAL A 87 -26.37 -21.55 13.77
N GLY A 88 -26.35 -22.48 14.71
CA GLY A 88 -26.79 -23.85 14.50
C GLY A 88 -27.01 -24.55 15.84
N SER A 89 -28.01 -25.42 15.91
CA SER A 89 -28.41 -26.09 17.15
C SER A 89 -28.10 -27.59 17.10
N GLY A 90 -27.84 -28.17 18.27
CA GLY A 90 -27.45 -29.58 18.37
C GLY A 90 -26.21 -29.91 17.51
N PRO A 91 -26.23 -30.97 16.69
CA PRO A 91 -25.13 -31.30 15.79
C PRO A 91 -24.75 -30.17 14.82
N ASN A 92 -25.73 -29.37 14.38
CA ASN A 92 -25.49 -28.26 13.45
C ASN A 92 -24.68 -27.11 14.07
N LYS A 93 -24.47 -27.10 15.39
CA LYS A 93 -23.54 -26.16 16.02
C LYS A 93 -22.10 -26.37 15.52
N ALA A 94 -21.71 -27.62 15.26
CA ALA A 94 -20.40 -27.93 14.69
C ALA A 94 -20.25 -27.36 13.27
N ALA A 95 -21.30 -27.43 12.45
CA ALA A 95 -21.33 -26.80 11.13
C ALA A 95 -21.24 -25.27 11.25
N ALA A 96 -22.01 -24.66 12.16
CA ALA A 96 -21.98 -23.23 12.39
C ALA A 96 -20.59 -22.72 12.82
N ASP A 97 -19.91 -23.46 13.69
CA ASP A 97 -18.55 -23.14 14.13
C ASP A 97 -17.53 -23.25 13.01
N GLU A 98 -17.62 -24.29 12.18
CA GLU A 98 -16.74 -24.45 11.01
C GLU A 98 -16.98 -23.32 10.00
N ILE A 99 -18.24 -23.03 9.67
CA ILE A 99 -18.57 -21.94 8.74
C ILE A 99 -18.07 -20.61 9.29
N ARG A 100 -18.21 -20.36 10.59
CA ARG A 100 -17.66 -19.16 11.23
C ARG A 100 -16.13 -19.12 11.11
N ILE A 101 -15.41 -20.23 11.32
CA ILE A 101 -13.96 -20.31 11.09
C ILE A 101 -13.66 -19.91 9.64
N LYS A 102 -14.30 -20.57 8.67
CA LYS A 102 -14.02 -20.33 7.25
C LYS A 102 -14.34 -18.92 6.81
N LEU A 103 -15.46 -18.37 7.23
CA LEU A 103 -15.80 -16.99 6.90
C LEU A 103 -14.82 -15.99 7.54
N SER A 104 -14.31 -16.26 8.74
CA SER A 104 -13.26 -15.42 9.34
C SER A 104 -11.93 -15.51 8.60
N GLU A 105 -11.52 -16.71 8.18
CA GLU A 105 -10.30 -16.94 7.39
C GLU A 105 -10.40 -16.33 5.99
N LEU A 106 -11.56 -16.50 5.33
CA LEU A 106 -11.78 -16.08 3.95
C LEU A 106 -12.13 -14.60 3.85
N CYS A 107 -12.94 -14.04 4.75
CA CYS A 107 -13.41 -12.67 4.61
C CYS A 107 -12.66 -11.67 5.50
N TYR A 108 -11.73 -12.14 6.34
CA TYR A 108 -11.00 -11.31 7.33
C TYR A 108 -11.94 -10.53 8.25
N LYS A 109 -13.07 -11.13 8.61
CA LYS A 109 -14.06 -10.58 9.53
C LYS A 109 -14.06 -11.36 10.84
N THR A 110 -14.18 -10.66 11.96
CA THR A 110 -14.60 -11.31 13.20
C THR A 110 -16.08 -11.67 13.05
N ILE A 111 -16.37 -12.97 13.05
CA ILE A 111 -17.72 -13.50 12.89
C ILE A 111 -18.03 -14.28 14.15
N SER A 112 -19.19 -14.01 14.74
CA SER A 112 -19.65 -14.73 15.93
C SER A 112 -20.35 -16.03 15.54
N SER A 113 -20.35 -16.99 16.46
CA SER A 113 -21.07 -18.25 16.32
C SER A 113 -21.81 -18.58 17.61
N ASP A 114 -23.09 -18.92 17.52
CA ASP A 114 -23.90 -19.29 18.69
C ASP A 114 -24.91 -20.40 18.35
N VAL A 115 -25.64 -20.86 19.35
CA VAL A 115 -26.80 -21.75 19.22
C VAL A 115 -28.03 -20.90 18.87
N VAL A 116 -28.92 -21.41 18.01
CA VAL A 116 -30.04 -20.63 17.45
C VAL A 116 -30.95 -20.10 18.55
N GLU A 117 -31.28 -20.94 19.53
CA GLU A 117 -32.18 -20.65 20.63
C GLU A 117 -31.60 -19.61 21.61
N ASN A 118 -30.28 -19.37 21.55
CA ASN A 118 -29.57 -18.48 22.44
C ASN A 118 -29.61 -17.01 21.99
N LYS A 119 -30.71 -16.59 21.34
CA LYS A 119 -30.91 -15.25 20.75
C LYS A 119 -30.58 -14.05 21.65
N LYS A 120 -30.62 -14.22 22.98
CA LYS A 120 -30.25 -13.17 23.95
C LYS A 120 -28.76 -12.86 23.97
N HIS A 121 -27.92 -13.79 23.51
CA HIS A 121 -26.47 -13.67 23.44
C HIS A 121 -25.97 -13.30 22.03
N ILE A 122 -26.86 -13.37 21.04
CA ILE A 122 -26.61 -12.85 19.70
C ILE A 122 -26.84 -11.34 19.73
N ASP A 123 -25.85 -10.56 19.31
CA ASP A 123 -26.00 -9.10 19.22
C ASP A 123 -26.89 -8.69 18.05
N LEU A 124 -28.20 -8.75 18.26
CA LEU A 124 -29.21 -8.32 17.28
C LEU A 124 -29.24 -6.80 17.10
N SER A 125 -28.63 -6.02 17.99
CA SER A 125 -28.61 -4.56 17.90
C SER A 125 -27.70 -4.05 16.78
N ALA A 126 -26.72 -4.85 16.37
CA ALA A 126 -25.87 -4.60 15.21
C ALA A 126 -26.58 -4.81 13.86
N GLU A 127 -27.86 -5.21 13.87
CA GLU A 127 -28.64 -5.62 12.70
C GLU A 127 -27.83 -6.56 11.76
N PRO A 128 -27.27 -7.68 12.28
CA PRO A 128 -26.27 -8.46 11.56
C PRO A 128 -26.86 -9.25 10.39
N LEU A 129 -25.99 -9.78 9.53
CA LEU A 129 -26.32 -10.90 8.65
C LEU A 129 -26.11 -12.21 9.41
N ILE A 130 -27.16 -13.02 9.54
CA ILE A 130 -27.15 -14.29 10.28
C ILE A 130 -27.33 -15.44 9.30
N ILE A 131 -26.37 -16.37 9.28
CA ILE A 131 -26.48 -17.64 8.57
C ILE A 131 -26.96 -18.71 9.54
N VAL A 132 -28.07 -19.37 9.23
CA VAL A 132 -28.73 -20.35 10.10
C VAL A 132 -28.58 -21.75 9.51
N CYS A 133 -27.90 -22.65 10.22
CA CYS A 133 -27.73 -24.05 9.85
C CYS A 133 -28.90 -24.88 10.39
N ALA A 134 -29.98 -25.01 9.62
CA ALA A 134 -31.22 -25.67 10.04
C ALA A 134 -31.42 -27.07 9.44
N ALA A 135 -30.80 -27.38 8.30
CA ALA A 135 -30.99 -28.66 7.61
C ALA A 135 -30.66 -29.87 8.50
N GLY A 136 -31.50 -30.91 8.43
CA GLY A 136 -31.38 -32.12 9.26
C GLY A 136 -31.75 -31.96 10.73
N ALA A 137 -32.35 -30.82 11.12
CA ALA A 137 -32.92 -30.65 12.44
C ALA A 137 -34.20 -31.49 12.60
N PRO A 138 -34.46 -32.09 13.78
CA PRO A 138 -35.73 -32.74 14.06
C PRO A 138 -36.91 -31.77 13.95
N GLU A 139 -38.08 -32.25 13.54
CA GLU A 139 -39.28 -31.41 13.30
C GLU A 139 -39.62 -30.48 14.48
N THR A 140 -39.50 -30.97 15.72
CA THR A 140 -39.73 -30.16 16.92
C THR A 140 -38.75 -29.00 17.05
N VAL A 141 -37.49 -29.22 16.69
CA VAL A 141 -36.42 -28.21 16.71
C VAL A 141 -36.58 -27.25 15.53
N THR A 142 -36.95 -27.74 14.35
CA THR A 142 -37.23 -26.90 13.17
C THR A 142 -38.32 -25.87 13.47
N GLY A 143 -39.39 -26.27 14.16
CA GLY A 143 -40.44 -25.35 14.58
C GLY A 143 -39.96 -24.22 15.51
N ASP A 144 -38.96 -24.47 16.34
CA ASP A 144 -38.36 -23.45 17.21
C ASP A 144 -37.37 -22.56 16.44
N ILE A 145 -36.56 -23.14 15.55
CA ILE A 145 -35.67 -22.39 14.64
C ILE A 145 -36.48 -21.41 13.78
N VAL A 146 -37.65 -21.81 13.25
CA VAL A 146 -38.55 -20.92 12.48
C VAL A 146 -38.99 -19.72 13.32
N LYS A 147 -39.34 -19.92 14.60
CA LYS A 147 -39.71 -18.82 15.50
C LYS A 147 -38.53 -17.88 15.76
N ASP A 148 -37.33 -18.43 15.96
CA ASP A 148 -36.14 -17.62 16.22
C ASP A 148 -35.68 -16.84 14.97
N VAL A 149 -35.79 -17.42 13.77
CA VAL A 149 -35.59 -16.71 12.50
C VAL A 149 -36.55 -15.53 12.38
N ALA A 150 -37.84 -15.72 12.70
CA ALA A 150 -38.81 -14.62 12.70
C ALA A 150 -38.42 -13.51 13.70
N ILE A 151 -37.84 -13.86 14.85
CA ILE A 151 -37.35 -12.88 15.83
C ILE A 151 -36.13 -12.13 15.28
N PHE A 152 -35.15 -12.82 14.68
CA PHE A 152 -34.00 -12.17 14.04
C PHE A 152 -34.47 -11.12 13.02
N LYS A 153 -35.45 -11.48 12.20
CA LYS A 153 -36.07 -10.58 11.21
C LYS A 153 -36.82 -9.41 11.84
N ALA A 154 -37.56 -9.63 12.93
CA ALA A 154 -38.22 -8.56 13.68
C ALA A 154 -37.22 -7.53 14.23
N HIS A 155 -35.98 -7.95 14.51
CA HIS A 155 -34.85 -7.11 14.89
C HIS A 155 -34.02 -6.59 13.69
N LYS A 156 -34.59 -6.65 12.47
CA LYS A 156 -33.97 -6.18 11.23
C LYS A 156 -32.66 -6.89 10.83
N ALA A 157 -32.36 -8.08 11.38
CA ALA A 157 -31.25 -8.87 10.87
C ALA A 157 -31.50 -9.27 9.40
N GLY A 158 -30.42 -9.39 8.62
CA GLY A 158 -30.44 -10.18 7.40
C GLY A 158 -30.35 -11.65 7.77
N VAL A 159 -31.17 -12.54 7.22
CA VAL A 159 -31.18 -13.96 7.59
C VAL A 159 -31.12 -14.85 6.36
N ILE A 160 -30.08 -15.66 6.29
CA ILE A 160 -29.90 -16.71 5.27
C ILE A 160 -30.06 -18.05 5.99
N VAL A 161 -30.97 -18.90 5.52
CA VAL A 161 -31.22 -20.21 6.15
C VAL A 161 -30.76 -21.32 5.23
N PHE A 162 -29.96 -22.24 5.76
CA PHE A 162 -29.66 -23.51 5.12
C PHE A 162 -30.65 -24.53 5.69
N ALA A 163 -31.65 -24.91 4.90
CA ALA A 163 -32.76 -25.75 5.33
C ALA A 163 -32.90 -26.97 4.42
N ASP A 164 -33.57 -28.01 4.91
CA ASP A 164 -33.92 -29.15 4.06
C ASP A 164 -34.76 -28.67 2.85
N GLU A 165 -34.58 -29.31 1.69
CA GLU A 165 -35.15 -28.87 0.41
C GLU A 165 -36.68 -28.79 0.36
N ASP A 166 -37.37 -29.48 1.27
CA ASP A 166 -38.84 -29.49 1.41
C ASP A 166 -39.35 -28.55 2.54
N GLU A 167 -38.46 -27.80 3.18
CA GLU A 167 -38.80 -26.93 4.31
C GLU A 167 -39.16 -25.49 3.88
N GLY A 168 -40.41 -25.32 3.45
CA GLY A 168 -40.92 -24.02 2.97
C GLY A 168 -41.29 -23.00 4.07
N ARG A 169 -41.25 -23.34 5.37
CA ARG A 169 -41.65 -22.39 6.43
C ARG A 169 -40.71 -21.20 6.56
N PHE A 170 -39.48 -21.29 6.04
CA PHE A 170 -38.51 -20.20 6.05
C PHE A 170 -38.73 -19.19 4.92
N ASP A 171 -39.34 -19.58 3.80
CA ASP A 171 -39.52 -18.72 2.61
C ASP A 171 -40.16 -17.35 2.89
N PRO A 172 -41.21 -17.21 3.73
CA PRO A 172 -41.82 -15.91 3.98
C PRO A 172 -41.04 -15.03 4.97
N ILE A 173 -40.05 -15.59 5.69
CA ILE A 173 -39.35 -14.90 6.78
C ILE A 173 -37.87 -14.68 6.49
N ALA A 174 -37.17 -15.60 5.84
CA ALA A 174 -35.75 -15.45 5.51
C ALA A 174 -35.54 -14.51 4.32
N ASP A 175 -34.35 -13.88 4.24
CA ASP A 175 -33.96 -13.12 3.05
C ASP A 175 -33.53 -14.03 1.90
N ALA A 176 -32.96 -15.20 2.23
CA ALA A 176 -32.76 -16.29 1.28
C ALA A 176 -32.77 -17.64 2.00
N VAL A 177 -33.27 -18.66 1.31
CA VAL A 177 -33.20 -20.06 1.74
C VAL A 177 -32.31 -20.82 0.75
N ILE A 178 -31.30 -21.51 1.25
CA ILE A 178 -30.47 -22.43 0.48
C ILE A 178 -30.95 -23.84 0.78
N ALA A 179 -31.47 -24.51 -0.24
CA ALA A 179 -32.00 -25.86 -0.12
C ALA A 179 -30.85 -26.87 0.04
N ILE A 180 -30.91 -27.67 1.10
CA ILE A 180 -29.98 -28.75 1.39
C ILE A 180 -30.71 -30.07 1.16
N PRO A 181 -30.12 -31.03 0.43
CA PRO A 181 -30.73 -32.35 0.25
C PRO A 181 -31.01 -33.01 1.59
N ARG A 182 -32.20 -33.61 1.72
CA ARG A 182 -32.60 -34.26 2.95
C ARG A 182 -31.70 -35.47 3.23
N ALA A 183 -31.16 -35.55 4.44
CA ALA A 183 -30.21 -36.60 4.81
C ALA A 183 -30.32 -36.96 6.29
N GLN A 184 -29.92 -38.18 6.65
CA GLN A 184 -29.84 -38.62 8.04
C GLN A 184 -28.51 -38.19 8.67
N GLN A 185 -28.50 -37.99 9.99
CA GLN A 185 -27.28 -37.66 10.74
C GLN A 185 -26.20 -38.73 10.48
N PRO A 186 -24.91 -38.35 10.38
CA PRO A 186 -24.34 -37.02 10.59
C PRO A 186 -24.27 -36.14 9.31
N LEU A 187 -24.80 -36.60 8.16
CA LEU A 187 -24.60 -35.93 6.87
C LEU A 187 -25.06 -34.46 6.82
N PRO A 188 -26.18 -34.05 7.44
CA PRO A 188 -26.58 -32.65 7.46
C PRO A 188 -25.51 -31.70 8.00
N VAL A 189 -24.67 -32.12 8.95
CA VAL A 189 -23.56 -31.30 9.46
C VAL A 189 -22.55 -31.01 8.34
N ILE A 190 -22.22 -32.03 7.54
CA ILE A 190 -21.32 -31.91 6.38
C ILE A 190 -21.98 -31.05 5.31
N LEU A 191 -23.25 -31.27 4.98
CA LEU A 191 -23.94 -30.55 3.91
C LEU A 191 -24.13 -29.07 4.22
N ASN A 192 -24.48 -28.72 5.47
CA ASN A 192 -24.50 -27.33 5.94
C ASN A 192 -23.11 -26.68 5.79
N ALA A 193 -22.05 -27.38 6.20
CA ALA A 193 -20.68 -26.88 6.07
C ALA A 193 -20.27 -26.69 4.59
N VAL A 194 -20.62 -27.60 3.68
CA VAL A 194 -20.38 -27.46 2.23
C VAL A 194 -21.06 -26.20 1.69
N ALA A 195 -22.34 -25.99 2.01
CA ALA A 195 -23.07 -24.79 1.61
C ALA A 195 -22.41 -23.52 2.15
N GLY A 196 -22.01 -23.52 3.43
CA GLY A 196 -21.34 -22.38 4.04
C GLY A 196 -19.93 -22.12 3.53
N HIS A 197 -19.16 -23.15 3.17
CA HIS A 197 -17.85 -23.00 2.52
C HIS A 197 -18.00 -22.35 1.14
N LEU A 198 -19.00 -22.79 0.36
CA LEU A 198 -19.28 -22.21 -0.96
C LEU A 198 -19.81 -20.78 -0.85
N TRP A 199 -20.67 -20.50 0.14
CA TRP A 199 -21.14 -19.16 0.46
C TRP A 199 -19.95 -18.26 0.83
N GLY A 200 -19.04 -18.73 1.69
CA GLY A 200 -17.83 -18.00 2.09
C GLY A 200 -16.87 -17.73 0.94
N TYR A 201 -16.69 -18.70 0.03
CA TYR A 201 -15.91 -18.51 -1.19
C TYR A 201 -16.49 -17.39 -2.06
N TYR A 202 -17.80 -17.41 -2.30
CA TYR A 202 -18.44 -16.35 -3.10
C TYR A 202 -18.45 -15.01 -2.38
N ALA A 203 -18.55 -15.01 -1.05
CA ALA A 203 -18.39 -13.80 -0.25
C ALA A 203 -17.00 -13.20 -0.47
N ALA A 204 -15.92 -13.98 -0.32
CA ALA A 204 -14.56 -13.52 -0.62
C ALA A 204 -14.41 -12.98 -2.05
N CYS A 205 -14.99 -13.65 -3.05
CA CYS A 205 -15.01 -13.17 -4.44
C CYS A 205 -15.72 -11.82 -4.59
N LYS A 206 -16.83 -11.61 -3.88
CA LYS A 206 -17.57 -10.35 -3.91
C LYS A 206 -16.74 -9.21 -3.29
N ILE A 207 -15.97 -9.50 -2.25
CA ILE A 207 -15.08 -8.51 -1.61
C ILE A 207 -13.95 -8.11 -2.57
N ASP A 208 -13.29 -9.08 -3.23
CA ASP A 208 -12.25 -8.77 -4.23
C ASP A 208 -12.80 -8.01 -5.46
N GLU A 209 -14.09 -8.19 -5.81
CA GLU A 209 -14.73 -7.40 -6.85
C GLU A 209 -14.73 -5.90 -6.51
N GLU A 210 -14.87 -5.53 -5.23
CA GLU A 210 -14.76 -4.14 -4.79
C GLU A 210 -13.32 -3.61 -4.94
N ALA A 211 -12.31 -4.46 -4.75
CA ALA A 211 -10.91 -4.10 -5.00
C ALA A 211 -10.67 -3.71 -6.47
N LEU A 212 -11.38 -4.34 -7.42
CA LEU A 212 -11.28 -4.01 -8.85
C LEU A 212 -11.66 -2.55 -9.15
N PHE A 213 -12.59 -1.97 -8.38
CA PHE A 213 -12.97 -0.56 -8.54
C PHE A 213 -11.77 0.36 -8.30
N PHE A 214 -11.04 0.14 -7.21
CA PHE A 214 -9.84 0.90 -6.87
C PHE A 214 -8.67 0.59 -7.82
N ARG A 215 -8.44 -0.69 -8.18
CA ARG A 215 -7.39 -1.09 -9.15
C ARG A 215 -7.54 -0.39 -10.50
N ARG A 216 -8.78 -0.33 -11.02
CA ARG A 216 -9.07 0.34 -12.29
C ARG A 216 -8.80 1.84 -12.22
N PHE A 217 -9.21 2.49 -11.13
CA PHE A 217 -8.94 3.91 -10.93
C PHE A 217 -7.45 4.21 -10.83
N ARG A 218 -6.72 3.48 -9.97
CA ARG A 218 -5.27 3.61 -9.81
C ARG A 218 -4.52 3.42 -11.13
N SER A 219 -4.92 2.42 -11.92
CA SER A 219 -4.33 2.18 -13.26
C SER A 219 -4.57 3.36 -14.21
N ARG A 220 -5.80 3.89 -14.28
CA ARG A 220 -6.13 5.07 -15.10
C ARG A 220 -5.34 6.31 -14.67
N LEU A 221 -5.16 6.49 -13.36
CA LEU A 221 -4.40 7.58 -12.78
C LEU A 221 -2.93 7.51 -13.21
N ASN A 222 -2.31 6.33 -13.14
CA ASN A 222 -0.91 6.11 -13.57
C ASN A 222 -0.70 6.25 -15.08
N MET A 223 -1.63 5.76 -15.92
CA MET A 223 -1.54 5.91 -17.38
C MET A 223 -1.56 7.38 -17.81
N THR A 224 -2.37 8.21 -17.15
CA THR A 224 -2.47 9.65 -17.45
C THR A 224 -1.12 10.38 -17.34
N PHE A 225 -0.25 9.95 -16.43
CA PHE A 225 1.09 10.54 -16.28
C PHE A 225 2.15 9.96 -17.21
N THR A 226 1.89 8.76 -17.75
CA THR A 226 2.81 8.05 -18.64
C THR A 226 2.63 8.52 -20.08
N ASP A 227 1.39 8.61 -20.56
CA ASP A 227 1.06 8.96 -21.96
C ASP A 227 1.32 10.43 -22.29
N ALA A 228 1.31 11.32 -21.29
CA ALA A 228 1.55 12.74 -21.49
C ALA A 228 3.05 13.12 -21.59
N GLY A 229 3.98 12.16 -21.51
CA GLY A 229 5.42 12.44 -21.43
C GLY A 229 5.82 13.20 -20.14
N ARG A 230 4.94 13.20 -19.14
CA ARG A 230 4.97 14.04 -17.93
C ARG A 230 5.26 13.24 -16.66
N GLN A 231 6.01 12.14 -16.77
CA GLN A 231 6.43 11.35 -15.59
C GLN A 231 7.13 12.22 -14.52
N HIS A 232 7.79 13.30 -14.94
CA HIS A 232 8.53 14.23 -14.10
C HIS A 232 7.79 15.55 -13.82
N ALA A 233 6.51 15.66 -14.20
CA ALA A 233 5.73 16.88 -13.95
C ALA A 233 5.58 17.15 -12.45
N SER A 234 5.70 18.42 -12.06
CA SER A 234 5.53 18.82 -10.66
C SER A 234 4.10 18.54 -10.18
N PHE A 235 3.92 18.39 -8.87
CA PHE A 235 2.59 18.23 -8.28
C PHE A 235 1.60 19.31 -8.75
N TYR A 236 2.04 20.57 -8.83
CA TYR A 236 1.22 21.69 -9.28
C TYR A 236 0.81 21.58 -10.75
N GLU A 237 1.69 21.07 -11.62
CA GLU A 237 1.37 20.79 -13.03
C GLU A 237 0.34 19.65 -13.16
N LYS A 238 0.47 18.61 -12.31
CA LYS A 238 -0.48 17.49 -12.27
C LYS A 238 -1.87 17.95 -11.82
N ILE A 239 -1.95 18.78 -10.77
CA ILE A 239 -3.24 19.34 -10.31
C ILE A 239 -3.82 20.34 -11.31
N ALA A 240 -3.01 21.07 -12.07
CA ALA A 240 -3.51 21.96 -13.12
C ALA A 240 -4.08 21.21 -14.33
N ASP A 241 -3.77 19.91 -14.48
CA ASP A 241 -4.18 19.12 -15.63
C ASP A 241 -5.70 18.82 -15.65
N ARG A 242 -6.34 19.18 -16.77
CA ARG A 242 -7.78 19.04 -16.95
C ARG A 242 -8.23 17.58 -17.02
N GLN A 243 -7.43 16.71 -17.62
CA GLN A 243 -7.74 15.28 -17.74
C GLN A 243 -7.60 14.59 -16.38
N PHE A 244 -6.57 14.93 -15.61
CA PHE A 244 -6.40 14.47 -14.23
C PHE A 244 -7.59 14.84 -13.35
N ARG A 245 -7.99 16.13 -13.33
CA ARG A 245 -9.18 16.59 -12.58
C ARG A 245 -10.46 15.85 -12.99
N ARG A 246 -10.64 15.59 -14.28
CA ARG A 246 -11.82 14.85 -14.80
C ARG A 246 -11.85 13.42 -14.24
N ILE A 247 -10.73 12.71 -14.32
CA ILE A 247 -10.62 11.32 -13.84
C ILE A 247 -10.93 11.24 -12.33
N ILE A 248 -10.37 12.16 -11.54
CA ILE A 248 -10.66 12.20 -10.11
C ILE A 248 -12.14 12.50 -9.85
N LYS A 249 -12.72 13.48 -10.54
CA LYS A 249 -14.13 13.84 -10.35
C LYS A 249 -15.08 12.68 -10.69
N GLU A 250 -14.86 12.00 -11.82
CA GLU A 250 -15.63 10.81 -12.22
C GLU A 250 -15.55 9.72 -11.14
N PHE A 251 -14.33 9.44 -10.67
CA PHE A 251 -14.13 8.45 -9.62
C PHE A 251 -14.79 8.85 -8.30
N SER A 252 -14.64 10.09 -7.85
CA SER A 252 -15.27 10.58 -6.62
C SER A 252 -16.78 10.44 -6.69
N THR A 253 -17.42 10.79 -7.82
CA THR A 253 -18.87 10.62 -8.00
C THR A 253 -19.27 9.14 -7.87
N SER A 254 -18.62 8.24 -8.60
CA SER A 254 -18.93 6.80 -8.50
C SER A 254 -18.61 6.21 -7.12
N LEU A 255 -17.60 6.71 -6.42
CA LEU A 255 -17.27 6.30 -5.05
C LEU A 255 -18.41 6.70 -4.10
N TYR A 256 -18.90 7.94 -4.17
CA TYR A 256 -20.01 8.38 -3.31
C TYR A 256 -21.30 7.63 -3.58
N GLU A 257 -21.63 7.34 -4.85
CA GLU A 257 -22.79 6.53 -5.21
C GLU A 257 -22.72 5.13 -4.59
N ARG A 258 -21.54 4.50 -4.64
CA ARG A 258 -21.31 3.18 -4.04
C ARG A 258 -21.36 3.20 -2.52
N LEU A 259 -20.76 4.21 -1.88
CA LEU A 259 -20.82 4.38 -0.42
C LEU A 259 -22.26 4.62 0.05
N ALA A 260 -23.04 5.43 -0.67
CA ALA A 260 -24.46 5.64 -0.38
C ALA A 260 -25.29 4.36 -0.56
N GLY A 261 -24.89 3.47 -1.48
CA GLY A 261 -25.46 2.14 -1.66
C GLY A 261 -24.97 1.08 -0.67
N GLY A 262 -24.15 1.44 0.32
CA GLY A 262 -23.60 0.51 1.31
C GLY A 262 -22.41 -0.33 0.84
N GLY A 263 -21.79 0.02 -0.29
CA GLY A 263 -20.55 -0.61 -0.76
C GLY A 263 -19.34 -0.27 0.09
N PHE A 264 -18.27 -1.06 -0.02
CA PHE A 264 -17.04 -0.91 0.78
C PHE A 264 -17.25 -1.02 2.30
N SER A 265 -18.31 -1.72 2.72
CA SER A 265 -18.63 -1.95 4.14
C SER A 265 -17.53 -2.72 4.90
N LEU A 266 -16.60 -3.32 4.16
CA LEU A 266 -15.46 -4.08 4.67
C LEU A 266 -14.13 -3.33 4.60
N SER A 267 -14.09 -2.19 3.94
CA SER A 267 -12.92 -1.30 3.99
C SER A 267 -12.84 -0.62 5.36
N GLY A 268 -11.61 -0.36 5.82
CA GLY A 268 -11.42 0.41 7.05
C GLY A 268 -12.07 1.79 6.94
N VAL A 269 -12.81 2.22 7.98
CA VAL A 269 -13.42 3.56 8.03
C VAL A 269 -12.34 4.64 7.85
N GLY A 270 -11.16 4.42 8.44
CA GLY A 270 -9.99 5.28 8.25
C GLY A 270 -9.56 5.36 6.79
N THR A 271 -9.39 4.21 6.13
CA THR A 271 -8.99 4.11 4.71
C THR A 271 -9.94 4.89 3.79
N ILE A 272 -11.26 4.69 3.94
CA ILE A 272 -12.26 5.39 3.12
C ILE A 272 -12.28 6.90 3.42
N SER A 273 -12.19 7.29 4.68
CA SER A 273 -12.20 8.71 5.07
C SER A 273 -10.97 9.45 4.56
N GLU A 274 -9.79 8.85 4.70
CA GLU A 274 -8.53 9.36 4.15
C GLU A 274 -8.61 9.46 2.62
N LEU A 275 -9.13 8.43 1.94
CA LEU A 275 -9.30 8.46 0.49
C LEU A 275 -10.18 9.63 0.04
N VAL A 276 -11.34 9.82 0.69
CA VAL A 276 -12.26 10.92 0.38
C VAL A 276 -11.59 12.29 0.60
N LEU A 277 -10.81 12.45 1.65
CA LEU A 277 -10.07 13.67 1.94
C LEU A 277 -8.97 13.93 0.90
N LEU A 278 -8.17 12.92 0.57
CA LEU A 278 -7.10 12.99 -0.43
C LEU A 278 -7.65 13.31 -1.83
N LEU A 279 -8.82 12.82 -2.20
CA LEU A 279 -9.49 13.20 -3.46
C LEU A 279 -9.83 14.69 -3.49
N LYS A 280 -10.20 15.30 -2.36
CA LYS A 280 -10.46 16.75 -2.28
C LYS A 280 -9.18 17.56 -2.44
N TYR A 281 -8.08 17.13 -1.81
CA TYR A 281 -6.76 17.73 -1.99
C TYR A 281 -6.26 17.60 -3.43
N ALA A 282 -6.41 16.42 -4.06
CA ALA A 282 -5.94 16.18 -5.42
C ALA A 282 -6.69 17.00 -6.50
N VAL A 283 -7.93 17.43 -6.24
CA VAL A 283 -8.68 18.34 -7.12
C VAL A 283 -8.42 19.82 -6.78
N GLY A 284 -7.70 20.11 -5.69
CA GLY A 284 -7.44 21.47 -5.22
C GLY A 284 -8.67 22.15 -4.61
N LYS A 285 -9.59 21.39 -4.00
CA LYS A 285 -10.77 21.95 -3.30
C LYS A 285 -10.44 22.43 -1.88
N ILE A 286 -9.34 21.94 -1.31
CA ILE A 286 -8.82 22.32 0.00
C ILE A 286 -7.43 22.93 -0.22
N PRO A 287 -7.07 24.01 0.49
CA PRO A 287 -5.72 24.59 0.43
C PRO A 287 -4.64 23.54 0.71
N LEU A 288 -3.51 23.61 -0.02
CA LEU A 288 -2.43 22.63 0.15
C LEU A 288 -1.72 22.79 1.50
N GLU A 289 -1.78 23.98 2.08
CA GLU A 289 -1.22 24.30 3.39
C GLU A 289 -1.85 23.44 4.50
N ASP A 290 -3.14 23.14 4.37
CA ASP A 290 -3.89 22.30 5.31
C ASP A 290 -3.51 20.81 5.20
N PHE A 291 -3.02 20.37 4.03
CA PHE A 291 -2.62 18.98 3.81
C PHE A 291 -1.53 18.55 4.79
N TRP A 292 -0.56 19.41 5.07
CA TRP A 292 0.55 19.09 5.98
C TRP A 292 0.11 19.03 7.45
N GLN A 293 -1.02 19.64 7.79
CA GLN A 293 -1.62 19.52 9.12
C GLN A 293 -2.39 18.21 9.25
N ASP A 294 -3.17 17.85 8.22
CA ASP A 294 -3.94 16.60 8.19
C ASP A 294 -3.03 15.35 8.04
N PHE A 295 -1.91 15.50 7.36
CA PHE A 295 -0.95 14.43 7.05
C PHE A 295 0.49 14.87 7.40
N PRO A 296 0.90 14.73 8.67
CA PRO A 296 2.23 15.15 9.12
C PRO A 296 3.40 14.29 8.58
N ASP A 297 3.12 13.24 7.81
CA ASP A 297 4.15 12.44 7.11
C ASP A 297 4.60 13.15 5.81
N GLU A 298 5.56 14.07 5.93
CA GLU A 298 5.99 15.07 4.92
C GLU A 298 6.75 14.55 3.67
N THR A 299 6.78 13.24 3.42
CA THR A 299 7.56 12.68 2.28
C THR A 299 6.77 12.50 1.00
N LEU A 300 5.43 12.51 1.09
CA LEU A 300 4.55 12.19 -0.02
C LEU A 300 3.75 13.42 -0.44
N SER A 301 3.69 13.70 -1.73
CA SER A 301 2.69 14.66 -2.24
C SER A 301 1.28 14.11 -2.02
N PRO A 302 0.22 14.93 -2.04
CA PRO A 302 -1.15 14.43 -1.96
C PRO A 302 -1.50 13.36 -2.99
N ILE A 303 -0.84 13.37 -4.16
CA ILE A 303 -1.01 12.35 -5.20
C ILE A 303 -0.33 11.04 -4.79
N ASP A 304 0.89 11.11 -4.23
CA ASP A 304 1.61 9.91 -3.80
C ASP A 304 0.92 9.28 -2.58
N ARG A 305 0.40 10.11 -1.68
CA ARG A 305 -0.41 9.65 -0.55
C ARG A 305 -1.74 9.05 -1.02
N LEU A 306 -2.38 9.64 -2.04
CA LEU A 306 -3.55 9.05 -2.69
C LEU A 306 -3.23 7.68 -3.31
N ASP A 307 -2.10 7.53 -4.00
CA ASP A 307 -1.68 6.24 -4.56
C ASP A 307 -1.42 5.19 -3.46
N ALA A 308 -0.75 5.60 -2.38
CA ALA A 308 -0.50 4.74 -1.22
C ALA A 308 -1.80 4.32 -0.53
N CYS A 309 -2.73 5.25 -0.33
CA CYS A 309 -4.05 4.97 0.26
C CYS A 309 -4.87 4.03 -0.64
N LEU A 310 -4.86 4.23 -1.96
CA LEU A 310 -5.48 3.32 -2.93
C LEU A 310 -4.84 1.92 -2.88
N ALA A 311 -3.51 1.85 -2.79
CA ALA A 311 -2.80 0.57 -2.66
C ALA A 311 -3.23 -0.17 -1.40
N HIS A 312 -3.34 0.54 -0.28
CA HIS A 312 -3.82 -0.01 0.98
C HIS A 312 -5.26 -0.50 0.89
N ALA A 313 -6.17 0.31 0.32
CA ALA A 313 -7.57 -0.08 0.12
C ALA A 313 -7.71 -1.33 -0.78
N ILE A 314 -6.90 -1.42 -1.83
CA ILE A 314 -6.85 -2.60 -2.69
C ILE A 314 -6.39 -3.81 -1.88
N ASP A 315 -5.29 -3.70 -1.12
CA ASP A 315 -4.76 -4.79 -0.31
C ASP A 315 -5.80 -5.32 0.68
N GLU A 316 -6.45 -4.43 1.45
CA GLU A 316 -7.50 -4.79 2.41
C GLU A 316 -8.62 -5.63 1.76
N LEU A 317 -9.08 -5.25 0.57
CA LEU A 317 -10.17 -5.94 -0.15
C LEU A 317 -9.71 -7.17 -0.94
N SER A 318 -8.41 -7.29 -1.24
CA SER A 318 -7.86 -8.42 -2.02
C SER A 318 -7.47 -9.60 -1.15
N ARG A 319 -7.07 -9.33 0.11
CA ARG A 319 -6.68 -10.35 1.10
C ARG A 319 -7.61 -11.59 1.10
N PRO A 320 -8.95 -11.44 1.08
CA PRO A 320 -9.87 -12.56 1.01
C PRO A 320 -9.60 -13.59 -0.08
N ILE A 321 -9.45 -13.14 -1.33
CA ILE A 321 -9.23 -14.04 -2.47
C ILE A 321 -7.79 -14.55 -2.49
N ASP A 322 -6.87 -13.74 -1.96
CA ASP A 322 -5.47 -14.09 -1.85
C ASP A 322 -5.30 -15.28 -0.89
N THR A 323 -6.03 -15.39 0.22
CA THR A 323 -6.02 -16.58 1.10
C THR A 323 -6.42 -17.87 0.38
N ILE A 324 -7.32 -17.77 -0.61
CA ILE A 324 -7.76 -18.91 -1.42
C ILE A 324 -6.70 -19.25 -2.48
N ARG A 325 -6.08 -18.23 -3.09
CA ARG A 325 -5.09 -18.39 -4.18
C ARG A 325 -3.68 -18.73 -3.67
N HIS A 326 -3.34 -18.28 -2.48
CA HIS A 326 -2.06 -18.54 -1.86
C HIS A 326 -2.01 -20.00 -1.42
N GLN A 327 -1.13 -20.76 -2.08
CA GLN A 327 -0.44 -21.86 -1.41
C GLN A 327 0.18 -21.32 -0.13
N ALA A 328 0.34 -22.15 0.90
CA ALA A 328 1.14 -21.85 2.09
C ALA A 328 2.51 -21.26 1.69
N LYS A 329 2.56 -19.95 1.43
CA LYS A 329 3.77 -19.15 1.32
C LYS A 329 4.02 -18.69 2.72
N THR A 330 4.64 -19.57 3.50
CA THR A 330 5.54 -19.11 4.55
C THR A 330 6.47 -18.09 3.90
N VAL A 331 6.26 -16.82 4.25
CA VAL A 331 7.14 -15.68 4.01
C VAL A 331 7.58 -15.51 2.55
N THR A 332 6.89 -14.63 1.84
CA THR A 332 7.59 -13.66 0.99
C THR A 332 6.66 -12.47 0.82
N VAL A 333 6.70 -11.58 1.81
CA VAL A 333 6.24 -10.22 1.63
C VAL A 333 6.99 -9.71 0.41
N GLY A 334 6.26 -9.50 -0.69
CA GLY A 334 6.75 -8.70 -1.79
C GLY A 334 6.93 -7.30 -1.23
N THR A 335 8.09 -7.04 -0.63
CA THR A 335 8.51 -5.69 -0.33
C THR A 335 8.55 -5.01 -1.69
N SER A 336 7.57 -4.13 -1.93
CA SER A 336 7.70 -3.03 -2.87
C SER A 336 9.13 -2.53 -2.73
N ARG A 337 9.87 -2.47 -3.85
CA ARG A 337 11.29 -2.11 -3.85
C ARG A 337 11.43 -0.86 -2.98
N LYS A 338 12.01 -1.02 -1.78
CA LYS A 338 12.40 0.10 -0.94
C LYS A 338 13.28 0.96 -1.83
N GLU A 339 12.98 2.26 -1.88
CA GLU A 339 13.86 3.24 -2.51
C GLU A 339 15.29 2.92 -2.09
N GLN A 340 16.19 2.87 -3.08
CA GLN A 340 17.59 2.62 -2.81
C GLN A 340 18.04 3.64 -1.76
N PRO A 341 18.71 3.19 -0.67
CA PRO A 341 19.20 4.10 0.36
C PRO A 341 20.02 5.22 -0.30
N LEU A 342 19.88 6.44 0.23
CA LEU A 342 20.70 7.57 -0.19
C LEU A 342 22.14 7.31 0.25
N GLU A 343 22.93 6.75 -0.66
CA GLU A 343 24.33 6.36 -0.46
C GLU A 343 25.30 7.34 -1.15
N GLY A 344 26.53 7.42 -0.65
CA GLY A 344 27.63 8.17 -1.24
C GLY A 344 28.34 9.13 -0.26
N ILE A 345 29.53 9.59 -0.67
CA ILE A 345 30.50 10.26 0.20
C ILE A 345 29.97 11.52 0.90
N VAL A 346 29.02 12.23 0.28
CA VAL A 346 28.43 13.45 0.87
C VAL A 346 27.35 13.09 1.89
N PHE A 347 26.53 12.06 1.61
CA PHE A 347 25.51 11.58 2.55
C PHE A 347 26.13 10.89 3.77
N GLU A 348 27.24 10.18 3.58
CA GLU A 348 28.05 9.63 4.69
C GLU A 348 28.60 10.76 5.58
N LEU A 349 29.18 11.82 4.99
CA LEU A 349 29.64 12.98 5.77
C LEU A 349 28.49 13.63 6.56
N LEU A 350 27.32 13.81 5.94
CA LEU A 350 26.16 14.40 6.64
C LEU A 350 25.74 13.54 7.84
N LYS A 351 25.75 12.22 7.68
CA LYS A 351 25.45 11.26 8.73
C LYS A 351 26.47 11.33 9.87
N ASP A 352 27.76 11.39 9.55
CA ASP A 352 28.85 11.51 10.54
C ASP A 352 28.78 12.81 11.35
N LEU A 353 28.26 13.88 10.73
CA LEU A 353 28.03 15.17 11.38
C LEU A 353 26.72 15.24 12.17
N GLY A 354 25.95 14.15 12.22
CA GLY A 354 24.63 14.13 12.85
C GLY A 354 23.63 15.09 12.18
N VAL A 355 23.86 15.46 10.92
CA VAL A 355 22.96 16.32 10.16
C VAL A 355 21.83 15.48 9.57
N SER A 356 20.62 15.68 10.10
CA SER A 356 19.43 15.03 9.55
C SER A 356 19.16 15.49 8.11
N LEU A 357 18.84 14.54 7.22
CA LEU A 357 18.44 14.84 5.84
C LEU A 357 17.18 15.70 5.74
N ARG A 358 16.37 15.77 6.81
CA ARG A 358 15.21 16.67 6.93
C ARG A 358 15.61 18.15 6.84
N LEU A 359 16.87 18.47 7.12
CA LEU A 359 17.40 19.84 7.00
C LEU A 359 17.79 20.17 5.55
N LEU A 360 17.62 19.28 4.58
CA LEU A 360 17.88 19.53 3.16
C LEU A 360 16.56 19.72 2.41
N ALA A 361 16.52 20.72 1.53
CA ALA A 361 15.44 20.81 0.55
C ALA A 361 15.52 19.64 -0.44
N GLY A 362 14.37 19.07 -0.87
CA GLY A 362 14.35 17.92 -1.79
C GLY A 362 15.15 18.14 -3.09
N LYS A 363 15.11 19.36 -3.65
CA LYS A 363 15.94 19.78 -4.80
C LYS A 363 17.45 19.62 -4.55
N ASN A 364 17.90 19.84 -3.31
CA ASN A 364 19.30 19.73 -2.92
C ASN A 364 19.71 18.27 -2.71
N ILE A 365 18.80 17.40 -2.24
CA ILE A 365 19.07 15.95 -2.13
C ILE A 365 19.35 15.37 -3.53
N LEU A 366 18.53 15.72 -4.52
CA LEU A 366 18.73 15.30 -5.91
C LEU A 366 20.02 15.89 -6.50
N ALA A 367 20.30 17.18 -6.25
CA ALA A 367 21.53 17.82 -6.71
C ALA A 367 22.78 17.17 -6.11
N ILE A 368 22.78 16.88 -4.80
CA ILE A 368 23.86 16.17 -4.13
C ILE A 368 24.04 14.80 -4.78
N ARG A 369 22.98 13.99 -4.87
CA ARG A 369 23.02 12.63 -5.45
C ARG A 369 23.64 12.62 -6.85
N ASN A 370 23.21 13.54 -7.71
CA ASN A 370 23.67 13.61 -9.09
C ASN A 370 25.15 14.03 -9.21
N VAL A 371 25.66 14.84 -8.27
CA VAL A 371 27.03 15.36 -8.30
C VAL A 371 28.04 14.43 -7.61
N GLN A 372 27.61 13.49 -6.75
CA GLN A 372 28.54 12.63 -6.02
C GLN A 372 29.56 11.87 -6.89
N PRO A 373 29.24 11.35 -8.10
CA PRO A 373 30.23 10.72 -8.96
C PRO A 373 31.39 11.66 -9.36
N ALA A 374 31.13 12.98 -9.39
CA ALA A 374 32.14 14.01 -9.64
C ALA A 374 33.09 14.23 -8.46
N ILE A 375 32.80 13.68 -7.27
CA ILE A 375 33.58 13.90 -6.05
C ILE A 375 34.39 12.64 -5.73
N ALA A 376 35.71 12.70 -5.97
CA ALA A 376 36.63 11.61 -5.67
C ALA A 376 36.98 11.48 -4.17
N ALA A 377 36.96 12.58 -3.42
CA ALA A 377 37.22 12.57 -1.97
C ALA A 377 36.74 13.87 -1.30
N ILE A 378 36.42 13.78 0.00
CA ILE A 378 36.22 14.93 0.88
C ILE A 378 37.48 15.12 1.71
N ARG A 379 38.08 16.32 1.65
CA ARG A 379 39.33 16.67 2.35
C ARG A 379 39.09 17.34 3.70
N GLY A 380 37.91 17.92 3.89
CA GLY A 380 37.54 18.61 5.13
C GLY A 380 36.22 19.36 4.97
N TYR A 381 35.73 19.93 6.07
CA TYR A 381 34.47 20.66 6.08
C TYR A 381 34.47 21.79 7.12
N THR A 382 33.57 22.76 6.94
CA THR A 382 33.23 23.78 7.93
C THR A 382 31.72 23.93 7.99
N LEU A 383 31.15 23.74 9.18
CA LEU A 383 29.74 24.00 9.45
C LEU A 383 29.58 25.41 10.02
N TYR A 384 28.77 26.22 9.36
CA TYR A 384 28.45 27.59 9.77
C TYR A 384 27.01 27.67 10.28
N ALA A 385 26.76 28.57 11.24
CA ALA A 385 25.44 29.07 11.59
C ALA A 385 25.22 30.46 10.99
N VAL A 386 24.01 30.71 10.52
CA VAL A 386 23.58 31.96 9.91
C VAL A 386 22.49 32.59 10.78
N ASN A 387 22.64 33.87 11.13
CA ASN A 387 21.72 34.60 12.00
C ASN A 387 21.29 35.94 11.36
N ASN A 388 20.29 36.58 11.99
CA ASN A 388 19.71 37.87 11.57
C ASN A 388 19.17 37.83 10.12
N LEU A 389 18.37 36.82 9.81
CA LEU A 389 17.56 36.74 8.59
C LEU A 389 16.21 37.44 8.82
N ASP A 390 15.51 37.82 7.74
CA ASP A 390 14.14 38.33 7.86
C ASP A 390 13.11 37.23 8.23
N GLN A 391 11.84 37.62 8.34
CA GLN A 391 10.74 36.71 8.71
C GLN A 391 10.47 35.63 7.64
N GLU A 392 10.89 35.87 6.40
CA GLU A 392 10.78 34.93 5.28
C GLU A 392 12.03 34.04 5.14
N GLY A 393 13.07 34.29 5.93
CA GLY A 393 14.31 33.54 5.93
C GLY A 393 15.34 34.02 4.91
N ASN A 394 15.17 35.21 4.32
CA ASN A 394 16.11 35.81 3.38
C ASN A 394 17.21 36.60 4.11
N PRO A 395 18.43 36.69 3.53
CA PRO A 395 19.54 37.40 4.12
C PRO A 395 19.43 38.92 3.91
N GLN A 396 19.60 39.68 5.00
CA GLN A 396 19.66 41.13 5.05
C GLN A 396 21.12 41.63 5.12
N ASP A 397 21.34 42.95 5.09
CA ASP A 397 22.68 43.53 5.21
C ASP A 397 23.30 43.34 6.59
N ALA A 398 22.48 43.23 7.63
CA ALA A 398 22.89 42.91 8.99
C ALA A 398 22.99 41.39 9.27
N SER A 399 22.80 40.53 8.27
CA SER A 399 22.90 39.07 8.45
C SER A 399 24.33 38.66 8.81
N THR A 400 24.45 37.76 9.79
CA THR A 400 25.75 37.33 10.32
C THR A 400 25.97 35.84 10.11
N ILE A 401 27.24 35.43 10.10
CA ILE A 401 27.67 34.04 9.96
C ILE A 401 28.73 33.72 11.01
N ALA A 402 28.65 32.54 11.62
CA ALA A 402 29.59 32.08 12.65
C ALA A 402 29.98 30.63 12.42
N ILE A 403 31.23 30.26 12.71
CA ILE A 403 31.70 28.86 12.60
C ILE A 403 31.21 28.08 13.83
N ARG A 404 30.60 26.92 13.58
CA ARG A 404 30.17 25.97 14.63
C ARG A 404 31.11 24.79 14.77
N GLN A 405 31.58 24.26 13.64
CA GLN A 405 32.42 23.06 13.64
C GLN A 405 33.34 23.06 12.41
N ARG A 406 34.51 22.44 12.53
CA ARG A 406 35.46 22.18 11.44
C ARG A 406 36.02 20.77 11.54
N GLY A 407 36.42 20.21 10.40
CA GLY A 407 37.14 18.95 10.33
C GLY A 407 38.01 18.85 9.07
N GLY A 408 39.00 17.95 9.11
CA GLY A 408 39.96 17.73 8.04
C GLY A 408 40.85 18.95 7.77
N VAL A 409 41.15 19.23 6.50
CA VAL A 409 42.02 20.35 6.09
C VAL A 409 41.54 21.71 6.58
N ALA A 410 40.23 21.88 6.84
CA ALA A 410 39.64 23.13 7.30
C ALA A 410 40.14 23.57 8.70
N LEU A 411 40.67 22.64 9.52
CA LEU A 411 41.23 22.96 10.85
C LEU A 411 42.46 23.88 10.77
N GLN A 412 43.23 23.79 9.68
CA GLN A 412 44.46 24.58 9.50
C GLN A 412 44.25 25.81 8.59
N MET A 413 43.03 26.03 8.10
CA MET A 413 42.71 27.13 7.19
C MET A 413 42.22 28.35 7.96
N LYS A 414 42.73 29.54 7.62
CA LYS A 414 42.22 30.82 8.14
C LYS A 414 40.88 31.15 7.48
N SER A 415 39.85 31.39 8.28
CA SER A 415 38.52 31.75 7.75
C SER A 415 38.26 33.23 7.92
N ARG A 416 37.77 33.89 6.86
CA ARG A 416 37.37 35.31 6.91
C ARG A 416 36.29 35.60 7.97
N VAL A 417 35.50 34.58 8.33
CA VAL A 417 34.47 34.66 9.37
C VAL A 417 35.07 34.81 10.77
N GLU A 418 36.36 34.51 10.97
CA GLU A 418 37.06 34.72 12.26
C GLU A 418 37.37 36.21 12.52
N GLN A 419 37.40 37.04 11.49
CA GLN A 419 37.70 38.48 11.57
C GLN A 419 36.47 39.36 11.31
N ALA A 420 35.55 38.92 10.45
CA ALA A 420 34.34 39.65 10.10
C ALA A 420 33.12 38.73 10.13
N ASN A 421 32.14 39.05 10.98
CA ASN A 421 30.95 38.22 11.20
C ASN A 421 29.82 38.46 10.18
N LEU A 422 30.00 39.32 9.19
CA LEU A 422 28.96 39.64 8.21
C LEU A 422 28.83 38.57 7.11
N LEU A 423 27.59 38.18 6.80
CA LEU A 423 27.27 37.25 5.72
C LEU A 423 27.36 37.97 4.37
N MET A 424 28.39 37.65 3.57
CA MET A 424 28.65 38.33 2.31
C MET A 424 29.01 37.38 1.16
N GLY A 425 28.85 37.87 -0.08
CA GLY A 425 29.25 37.19 -1.30
C GLY A 425 28.46 35.91 -1.58
N ALA A 426 29.13 34.87 -2.09
CA ALA A 426 28.49 33.61 -2.49
C ALA A 426 27.70 32.94 -1.35
N LYS A 427 28.18 33.04 -0.10
CA LYS A 427 27.47 32.50 1.07
C LYS A 427 26.14 33.23 1.32
N LYS A 428 26.08 34.56 1.10
CA LYS A 428 24.82 35.33 1.16
C LYS A 428 23.86 34.88 0.07
N THR A 429 24.33 34.74 -1.17
CA THR A 429 23.53 34.25 -2.30
C THR A 429 22.98 32.84 -2.06
N ILE A 430 23.78 31.93 -1.51
CA ILE A 430 23.35 30.54 -1.21
C ILE A 430 22.30 30.51 -0.11
N VAL A 431 22.39 31.37 0.91
CA VAL A 431 21.37 31.48 1.95
C VAL A 431 20.03 31.97 1.37
N GLY A 432 20.05 32.98 0.48
CA GLY A 432 18.84 33.51 -0.14
C GLY A 432 18.22 32.58 -1.19
N THR A 433 19.03 31.82 -1.92
CA THR A 433 18.54 30.93 -2.99
C THR A 433 18.24 29.50 -2.51
N GLY A 434 18.89 29.07 -1.43
CA GLY A 434 18.78 27.74 -0.87
C GLY A 434 19.27 26.62 -1.80
N HIS A 435 20.10 26.94 -2.81
CA HIS A 435 20.64 25.96 -3.75
C HIS A 435 22.04 25.49 -3.36
N VAL A 436 22.33 24.21 -3.59
CA VAL A 436 23.69 23.66 -3.47
C VAL A 436 24.60 24.37 -4.47
N TYR A 437 25.78 24.75 -4.00
CA TYR A 437 26.81 25.36 -4.82
C TYR A 437 28.01 24.43 -4.96
N LEU A 438 28.55 24.34 -6.16
CA LEU A 438 29.79 23.62 -6.48
C LEU A 438 30.70 24.57 -7.26
N GLY A 439 31.96 24.73 -6.85
CA GLY A 439 32.87 25.64 -7.52
C GLY A 439 34.16 25.89 -6.72
N ARG A 440 34.80 27.05 -6.95
CA ARG A 440 36.03 27.45 -6.26
C ARG A 440 35.79 28.46 -5.15
N GLY A 441 36.51 28.31 -4.04
CA GLY A 441 36.57 29.31 -3.00
C GLY A 441 37.27 30.59 -3.50
N LYS A 442 36.63 31.75 -3.33
CA LYS A 442 37.15 33.04 -3.85
C LYS A 442 38.45 33.55 -3.19
N THR A 443 38.97 32.89 -2.15
CA THR A 443 40.14 33.38 -1.39
C THR A 443 41.28 32.38 -1.37
N ASP A 444 40.96 31.10 -1.39
CA ASP A 444 41.90 29.99 -1.33
C ASP A 444 41.99 29.24 -2.67
N GLY A 445 41.11 29.55 -3.64
CA GLY A 445 41.04 28.86 -4.93
C GLY A 445 40.63 27.39 -4.82
N ALA A 446 40.29 26.92 -3.61
CA ALA A 446 40.07 25.51 -3.35
C ALA A 446 38.73 25.05 -3.91
N PRO A 447 38.65 23.83 -4.49
CA PRO A 447 37.38 23.24 -4.91
C PRO A 447 36.49 22.93 -3.69
N ILE A 448 35.28 23.48 -3.70
CA ILE A 448 34.33 23.42 -2.60
C ILE A 448 32.92 23.09 -3.08
N MET A 449 32.18 22.43 -2.19
CA MET A 449 30.74 22.27 -2.25
C MET A 449 30.13 22.99 -1.05
N ILE A 450 29.07 23.78 -1.23
CA ILE A 450 28.34 24.38 -0.13
C ILE A 450 26.91 23.85 -0.15
N VAL A 451 26.53 23.20 0.95
CA VAL A 451 25.22 22.60 1.16
C VAL A 451 24.44 23.48 2.14
N PRO A 452 23.35 24.14 1.70
CA PRO A 452 22.49 24.90 2.60
C PRO A 452 21.60 23.95 3.41
N LEU A 453 21.54 24.21 4.72
CA LEU A 453 20.77 23.44 5.69
C LEU A 453 19.69 24.33 6.31
N LEU A 454 18.45 23.88 6.20
CA LEU A 454 17.25 24.48 6.77
C LEU A 454 17.29 24.41 8.31
N GLY A 455 16.55 25.30 8.96
CA GLY A 455 16.32 25.26 10.41
C GLY A 455 14.84 25.06 10.75
N GLU A 456 14.50 25.20 12.03
CA GLU A 456 13.10 25.27 12.47
C GLU A 456 12.51 26.62 12.00
N GLY A 457 11.71 26.59 10.92
CA GLY A 457 11.12 27.77 10.26
C GLY A 457 11.57 27.97 8.80
N ALA A 458 11.16 29.08 8.18
CA ALA A 458 11.54 29.41 6.80
C ALA A 458 13.02 29.85 6.71
N GLY A 459 13.76 29.30 5.73
CA GLY A 459 15.10 29.74 5.35
C GLY A 459 16.29 28.90 5.81
N VAL A 460 17.47 29.24 5.30
CA VAL A 460 18.74 28.52 5.53
C VAL A 460 19.42 29.03 6.80
N LYS A 461 19.40 28.24 7.88
CA LYS A 461 20.02 28.60 9.18
C LYS A 461 21.45 28.08 9.33
N LYS A 462 21.86 27.10 8.54
CA LYS A 462 23.22 26.55 8.58
C LYS A 462 23.77 26.39 7.16
N LEU A 463 25.08 26.53 7.01
CA LEU A 463 25.78 26.22 5.76
C LEU A 463 26.87 25.20 6.03
N LEU A 464 26.86 24.09 5.31
CA LEU A 464 27.95 23.13 5.33
C LEU A 464 28.85 23.35 4.11
N LEU A 465 30.04 23.89 4.32
CA LEU A 465 31.07 24.00 3.29
C LEU A 465 31.96 22.76 3.35
N ILE A 466 32.14 22.09 2.22
CA ILE A 466 32.89 20.84 2.08
C ILE A 466 34.03 21.10 1.09
N HIS A 467 35.26 20.81 1.49
CA HIS A 467 36.42 20.82 0.59
C HIS A 467 36.47 19.47 -0.13
N ILE A 468 36.37 19.50 -1.45
CA ILE A 468 36.25 18.30 -2.28
C ILE A 468 37.49 18.11 -3.17
N ARG A 469 37.66 16.91 -3.71
CA ARG A 469 38.55 16.64 -4.84
C ARG A 469 37.70 16.10 -5.99
N TYR A 470 37.81 16.67 -7.17
CA TYR A 470 37.08 16.20 -8.33
C TYR A 470 37.58 14.83 -8.82
N ASN A 471 36.68 14.02 -9.35
CA ASN A 471 36.99 12.78 -10.04
C ASN A 471 37.24 13.06 -11.53
N GLU A 472 38.49 13.28 -11.90
CA GLU A 472 38.87 13.57 -13.29
C GLU A 472 38.85 12.32 -14.20
N SER A 473 38.62 11.13 -13.64
CA SER A 473 38.58 9.87 -14.40
C SER A 473 37.20 9.51 -14.97
N LEU A 474 36.20 10.38 -14.78
CA LEU A 474 34.85 10.15 -15.29
C LEU A 474 34.82 10.03 -16.83
N SER A 475 34.09 9.04 -17.32
CA SER A 475 33.82 8.88 -18.75
C SER A 475 32.94 10.02 -19.28
N ARG A 476 32.93 10.21 -20.61
CA ARG A 476 32.15 11.27 -21.25
C ARG A 476 30.66 11.24 -20.89
N PRO A 477 29.95 10.09 -20.93
CA PRO A 477 28.54 10.04 -20.51
C PRO A 477 28.34 10.43 -19.04
N GLU A 478 29.26 10.05 -18.16
CA GLU A 478 29.21 10.40 -16.73
C GLU A 478 29.46 11.90 -16.51
N LYS A 479 30.40 12.51 -17.24
CA LYS A 479 30.63 13.97 -17.22
C LYS A 479 29.36 14.74 -17.61
N ILE A 480 28.64 14.28 -18.64
CA ILE A 480 27.37 14.90 -19.06
C ILE A 480 26.31 14.76 -17.97
N ALA A 481 26.19 13.56 -17.38
CA ALA A 481 25.21 13.29 -16.35
C ALA A 481 25.40 14.14 -15.09
N VAL A 482 26.65 14.35 -14.63
CA VAL A 482 26.93 15.17 -13.44
C VAL A 482 26.74 16.67 -13.68
N LEU A 483 26.94 17.16 -14.92
CA LEU A 483 26.78 18.58 -15.26
C LEU A 483 25.31 19.04 -15.28
N GLY A 484 24.36 18.13 -15.54
CA GLY A 484 22.92 18.42 -15.50
C GLY A 484 22.53 19.59 -16.41
N TYR A 485 21.83 20.59 -15.88
CA TYR A 485 21.37 21.75 -16.66
C TYR A 485 22.52 22.59 -17.25
N ARG A 486 23.70 22.60 -16.60
CA ARG A 486 24.87 23.35 -17.05
C ARG A 486 25.42 22.83 -18.38
N PHE A 487 25.22 21.55 -18.67
CA PHE A 487 25.54 20.98 -19.99
C PHE A 487 24.68 21.63 -21.09
N ASN A 488 23.40 21.85 -20.82
CA ASN A 488 22.51 22.51 -21.78
C ASN A 488 22.90 23.97 -21.99
N ASP A 489 23.29 24.68 -20.92
CA ASP A 489 23.76 26.07 -21.02
C ASP A 489 25.03 26.17 -21.88
N LEU A 490 26.00 25.26 -21.66
CA LEU A 490 27.22 25.17 -22.50
C LEU A 490 26.88 24.90 -23.96
N ARG A 491 26.01 23.93 -24.21
CA ARG A 491 25.59 23.57 -25.57
C ARG A 491 24.91 24.73 -26.27
N ASN A 492 24.01 25.43 -25.58
CA ASN A 492 23.28 26.57 -26.14
C ASN A 492 24.24 27.72 -26.48
N LEU A 493 25.19 28.03 -25.60
CA LEU A 493 26.20 29.07 -25.85
C LEU A 493 27.16 28.74 -27.00
N ILE A 494 27.56 27.47 -27.16
CA ILE A 494 28.37 27.05 -28.31
C ILE A 494 27.58 27.14 -29.62
N ASN A 495 26.31 26.75 -29.60
CA ASN A 495 25.42 26.90 -30.76
C ASN A 495 25.23 28.37 -31.14
N GLU A 496 25.21 29.30 -30.18
CA GLU A 496 25.14 30.75 -30.43
C GLU A 496 26.35 31.28 -31.19
N TYR A 497 27.52 30.64 -31.05
CA TYR A 497 28.70 30.93 -31.87
C TYR A 497 28.64 30.32 -33.29
N ASN A 498 27.50 29.76 -33.72
CA ASN A 498 27.32 29.03 -34.97
C ASN A 498 28.28 27.83 -35.14
N LEU A 499 28.70 27.21 -34.05
CA LEU A 499 29.53 26.02 -34.05
C LEU A 499 28.66 24.79 -33.72
N PRO A 500 28.78 23.66 -34.46
CA PRO A 500 28.04 22.45 -34.14
C PRO A 500 28.57 21.85 -32.82
N TRP A 501 27.65 21.53 -31.91
CA TRP A 501 27.99 20.87 -30.65
C TRP A 501 28.48 19.44 -30.86
N ASP A 502 29.56 19.08 -30.17
CA ASP A 502 30.07 17.72 -30.05
C ASP A 502 30.45 17.44 -28.59
N ASP A 503 29.93 16.36 -28.02
CA ASP A 503 30.20 15.99 -26.63
C ASP A 503 31.69 15.76 -26.34
N ARG A 504 32.50 15.49 -27.37
CA ARG A 504 33.97 15.35 -27.25
C ARG A 504 34.66 16.62 -26.76
N TYR A 505 34.04 17.80 -26.90
CA TYR A 505 34.61 19.06 -26.41
C TYR A 505 34.85 19.04 -24.89
N LEU A 506 34.06 18.26 -24.15
CA LEU A 506 34.17 18.13 -22.69
C LEU A 506 35.30 17.19 -22.23
N GLU A 507 35.90 16.40 -23.13
CA GLU A 507 36.97 15.45 -22.77
C GLU A 507 38.25 16.20 -22.39
N SER A 508 38.57 17.26 -23.12
CA SER A 508 39.79 18.06 -22.94
C SER A 508 39.75 19.02 -21.74
N ILE A 509 38.57 19.24 -21.15
CA ILE A 509 38.38 20.19 -20.05
C ILE A 509 38.30 19.42 -18.72
N PRO A 510 39.10 19.81 -17.71
CA PRO A 510 39.00 19.25 -16.36
C PRO A 510 37.62 19.48 -15.77
N LEU A 511 37.10 18.49 -15.05
CA LEU A 511 35.80 18.56 -14.39
C LEU A 511 35.73 19.73 -13.40
N GLU A 512 36.84 20.01 -12.72
CA GLU A 512 36.97 21.19 -11.87
C GLU A 512 36.67 22.49 -12.62
N ALA A 513 37.21 22.66 -13.83
CA ALA A 513 37.00 23.86 -14.64
C ALA A 513 35.54 23.94 -15.13
N LEU A 514 34.97 22.81 -15.51
CA LEU A 514 33.57 22.74 -15.98
C LEU A 514 32.57 23.21 -14.91
N PHE A 515 32.81 22.92 -13.63
CA PHE A 515 31.93 23.38 -12.54
C PHE A 515 32.31 24.76 -11.98
N SER A 516 33.58 25.14 -12.04
CA SER A 516 34.08 26.33 -11.32
C SER A 516 34.15 27.59 -12.16
N GLU A 517 34.33 27.47 -13.47
CA GLU A 517 34.43 28.62 -14.39
C GLU A 517 33.07 28.98 -14.98
N PRO A 518 32.70 30.27 -15.10
CA PRO A 518 31.50 30.69 -15.82
C PRO A 518 31.34 30.00 -17.18
N VAL A 519 30.09 29.72 -17.57
CA VAL A 519 29.77 28.93 -18.77
C VAL A 519 30.34 29.59 -20.02
N GLU A 520 30.40 30.92 -20.05
CA GLU A 520 30.96 31.75 -21.12
C GLU A 520 32.48 31.57 -21.26
N ILE A 521 33.21 31.42 -20.15
CA ILE A 521 34.66 31.18 -20.17
C ILE A 521 34.95 29.80 -20.73
N VAL A 522 34.21 28.79 -20.27
CA VAL A 522 34.33 27.41 -20.76
C VAL A 522 33.97 27.34 -22.24
N ALA A 523 32.88 27.98 -22.66
CA ALA A 523 32.50 28.05 -24.07
C ALA A 523 33.56 28.78 -24.92
N GLY A 524 34.17 29.84 -24.39
CA GLY A 524 35.30 30.54 -25.01
C GLY A 524 36.54 29.67 -25.18
N GLN A 525 36.86 28.81 -24.21
CA GLN A 525 37.96 27.83 -24.30
C GLN A 525 37.70 26.76 -25.36
N ILE A 526 36.47 26.27 -25.46
CA ILE A 526 36.08 25.33 -26.53
C ILE A 526 36.24 26.01 -27.90
N LYS A 527 35.76 27.25 -28.03
CA LYS A 527 35.87 28.04 -29.26
C LYS A 527 37.32 28.30 -29.67
N SER A 528 38.20 28.69 -28.74
CA SER A 528 39.60 28.95 -29.04
C SER A 528 40.35 27.67 -29.44
N THR A 529 40.03 26.54 -28.80
CA THR A 529 40.60 25.23 -29.15
C THR A 529 40.17 24.79 -30.55
N LEU A 530 38.92 25.05 -30.93
CA LEU A 530 38.40 24.79 -32.28
C LEU A 530 39.00 25.72 -33.34
N ALA A 531 39.20 27.01 -33.02
CA ALA A 531 39.86 27.96 -33.91
C ALA A 531 41.34 27.63 -34.14
N ALA A 532 42.01 27.01 -33.16
CA ALA A 532 43.39 26.54 -33.29
C ALA A 532 43.53 25.20 -34.05
N THR A 533 42.42 24.50 -34.31
CA THR A 533 42.40 23.21 -35.05
C THR A 533 41.77 23.31 -36.44
N GLN A 534 41.33 24.50 -36.87
CA GLN A 534 41.02 24.77 -38.28
C GLN A 534 42.29 25.24 -39.01
N PRO A 535 42.65 24.65 -40.16
CA PRO A 535 43.84 25.02 -40.93
C PRO A 535 43.77 26.43 -41.53
#